data_AF-A0A3D5U811-F1
#
_entry.id   AF-A0A3D5U811-F1
#
_cell.length_a   1.000
_cell.length_b   1.000
_cell.length_c   1.000
_cell.angle_alpha   90.00
_cell.angle_beta   90.00
_cell.angle_gamma   90.00
#
_symmetry.space_group_name_H-M   'P 1'
#
loop_
_entity.id
_entity.type
_entity.pdbx_description
1 polymer ?
#
loop_
_entity_poly.entity_id
_entity_poly.type
_entity_poly.pdbx_seq_one_letter_code
_entity_poly.pdbx_strand_id
1 'polypeptide(L)'
;MKKILFAILLICIGLALFGQTTTTFTPPSNISAYTFDGSRSGVEKLKMNTYILGQVAKPGLYVVPDDTDFLTLLALAGGPREDAKLSKIRIVRPSEEGEKVVWVNFKEYLESGDPALIPEMKPGDTI
;
A
#
# COMPACT_ATOMS: atom_id res chain seq x y z
N MET A 1 6.04 -45.57 -32.03
CA MET A 1 6.95 -44.63 -31.34
C MET A 1 6.38 -43.21 -31.23
N LYS A 2 5.88 -42.57 -32.31
CA LYS A 2 5.29 -41.20 -32.25
C LYS A 2 4.12 -41.01 -31.26
N LYS A 3 3.23 -41.99 -31.10
CA LYS A 3 2.06 -41.90 -30.19
C LYS A 3 2.45 -41.87 -28.70
N ILE A 4 3.52 -42.56 -28.33
CA ILE A 4 4.04 -42.60 -26.95
C ILE A 4 4.73 -41.28 -26.63
N LEU A 5 5.49 -40.72 -27.57
CA LEU A 5 6.14 -39.41 -27.42
C LEU A 5 5.13 -38.28 -27.21
N PHE A 6 4.00 -38.32 -27.93
CA PHE A 6 2.93 -37.33 -27.81
C PHE A 6 2.20 -37.40 -26.46
N ALA A 7 2.03 -38.61 -25.92
CA ALA A 7 1.43 -38.82 -24.60
C ALA A 7 2.31 -38.26 -23.47
N ILE A 8 3.63 -38.43 -23.56
CA ILE A 8 4.59 -37.87 -22.58
C ILE A 8 4.59 -36.33 -22.64
N LEU A 9 4.53 -35.75 -23.83
CA LEU A 9 4.48 -34.29 -24.00
C LEU A 9 3.22 -33.67 -23.36
N LEU A 10 2.06 -34.32 -23.51
CA LEU A 10 0.81 -33.88 -22.89
C LEU A 10 0.84 -33.94 -21.36
N ILE A 11 1.48 -34.97 -20.80
CA ILE A 11 1.65 -35.11 -19.34
C ILE A 11 2.55 -33.99 -18.78
N CYS A 12 3.64 -33.66 -19.48
CA CYS A 12 4.56 -32.59 -19.05
C CYS A 12 3.90 -31.20 -19.07
N ILE A 13 3.06 -30.91 -20.05
CA ILE A 13 2.33 -29.63 -20.13
C ILE A 13 1.28 -29.52 -19.02
N GLY A 14 0.61 -30.62 -18.68
CA GLY A 14 -0.33 -30.66 -17.56
C GLY A 14 0.33 -30.36 -16.20
N LEU A 15 1.55 -30.87 -15.97
CA LEU A 15 2.31 -30.61 -14.75
C LEU A 15 2.78 -29.15 -14.63
N ALA A 16 3.07 -28.48 -15.74
CA ALA A 16 3.55 -27.09 -15.73
C ALA A 16 2.47 -26.07 -15.32
N LEU A 17 1.18 -26.41 -15.47
CA LEU A 17 0.05 -25.54 -15.12
C LEU A 17 -0.33 -25.59 -13.63
N PHE A 18 0.20 -26.54 -12.85
CA PHE A 18 -0.13 -26.72 -11.43
C PHE A 18 0.86 -26.03 -10.46
N GLY A 19 1.86 -25.30 -10.97
CA GLY A 19 2.96 -24.75 -10.17
C GLY A 19 2.79 -23.32 -9.65
N GLN A 20 1.74 -22.58 -10.02
CA GLN A 20 1.56 -21.20 -9.52
C GLN A 20 0.77 -21.19 -8.22
N THR A 21 1.42 -21.61 -7.13
CA THR A 21 0.89 -21.35 -5.79
C THR A 21 1.19 -19.89 -5.47
N THR A 22 0.19 -19.02 -5.57
CA THR A 22 0.27 -17.68 -4.99
C THR A 22 0.44 -17.85 -3.48
N THR A 23 1.66 -17.75 -2.98
CA THR A 23 1.97 -17.84 -1.56
C THR A 23 1.41 -16.61 -0.87
N THR A 24 0.20 -16.75 -0.34
CA THR A 24 -0.41 -15.73 0.51
C THR A 24 0.30 -15.79 1.86
N PHE A 25 1.31 -14.94 2.03
CA PHE A 25 1.98 -14.77 3.32
C PHE A 25 1.00 -14.15 4.31
N THR A 26 0.52 -14.94 5.27
CA THR A 26 -0.30 -14.44 6.38
C THR A 26 0.60 -14.33 7.61
N PRO A 27 1.01 -13.12 8.03
CA PRO A 27 1.87 -12.97 9.20
C PRO A 27 1.16 -13.44 10.48
N PRO A 28 1.88 -14.05 11.44
CA PRO A 28 1.31 -14.63 12.66
C PRO A 28 0.88 -13.60 13.73
N SER A 29 0.84 -12.31 13.40
CA SER A 29 0.48 -11.24 14.34
C SER A 29 -0.59 -10.34 13.72
N ASN A 30 -1.37 -9.65 14.56
CA ASN A 30 -2.53 -8.81 14.23
C ASN A 30 -2.23 -7.57 13.34
N ILE A 31 -1.27 -7.67 12.43
CA ILE A 31 -0.92 -6.63 11.47
C ILE A 31 -1.99 -6.68 10.38
N SER A 32 -2.96 -5.78 10.47
CA SER A 32 -3.92 -5.54 9.40
C SER A 32 -3.17 -5.03 8.18
N ALA A 33 -3.10 -5.85 7.12
CA ALA A 33 -2.52 -5.47 5.83
C ALA A 33 -3.65 -5.26 4.81
N TYR A 34 -3.64 -4.10 4.15
CA TYR A 34 -4.59 -3.70 3.14
C TYR A 34 -3.86 -3.51 1.82
N THR A 35 -4.26 -4.26 0.79
CA THR A 35 -3.71 -4.09 -0.55
C THR A 35 -4.71 -3.31 -1.39
N PHE A 36 -4.26 -2.24 -2.01
CA PHE A 36 -5.00 -1.52 -3.03
C PHE A 36 -4.28 -1.71 -4.36
N ASP A 37 -5.02 -2.21 -5.33
CA ASP A 37 -4.60 -2.54 -6.68
C ASP A 37 -5.13 -1.53 -7.72
N GLY A 38 -5.91 -0.53 -7.28
CA GLY A 38 -6.52 0.45 -8.14
C GLY A 38 -5.52 1.12 -9.08
N SER A 39 -5.77 1.02 -10.38
CA SER A 39 -4.96 1.68 -11.39
C SER A 39 -5.56 3.05 -11.71
N ARG A 40 -4.92 4.13 -11.23
CA ARG A 40 -5.35 5.51 -11.49
C ARG A 40 -5.14 5.91 -12.96
N SER A 41 -4.36 5.14 -13.73
CA SER A 41 -3.96 5.50 -15.10
C SER A 41 -4.03 4.35 -16.12
N GLY A 42 -4.68 3.23 -15.79
CA GLY A 42 -4.79 2.05 -16.66
C GLY A 42 -3.45 1.31 -16.92
N VAL A 43 -2.40 1.70 -16.21
CA VAL A 43 -1.08 1.07 -16.25
C VAL A 43 -0.83 0.43 -14.88
N GLU A 44 -0.29 -0.78 -14.88
CA GLU A 44 0.18 -1.43 -13.65
C GLU A 44 1.38 -0.66 -13.11
N LYS A 45 1.25 -0.14 -11.89
CA LYS A 45 2.28 0.65 -11.20
C LYS A 45 3.04 -0.22 -10.22
N LEU A 46 4.27 0.17 -9.91
CA LEU A 46 5.00 -0.42 -8.80
C LEU A 46 4.23 -0.17 -7.51
N LYS A 47 4.30 -1.11 -6.58
CA LYS A 47 3.63 -0.97 -5.28
C LYS A 47 4.65 -0.54 -4.23
N MET A 48 4.17 0.28 -3.31
CA MET A 48 4.89 0.69 -2.12
C MET A 48 4.16 0.25 -0.86
N ASN A 49 4.95 0.01 0.18
CA ASN A 49 4.46 -0.25 1.53
C ASN A 49 4.46 1.06 2.32
N THR A 50 3.37 1.36 2.99
CA THR A 50 3.24 2.49 3.92
C THR A 50 2.43 2.06 5.15
N TYR A 51 2.73 2.62 6.31
CA TYR A 51 1.99 2.32 7.52
C TYR A 51 1.08 3.49 7.86
N ILE A 52 -0.16 3.21 8.25
CA ILE A 52 -1.09 4.22 8.77
C ILE A 52 -1.48 3.78 10.18
N LEU A 53 -1.10 4.56 11.18
CA LEU A 53 -1.25 4.22 12.58
C LEU A 53 -2.10 5.28 13.31
N GLY A 54 -2.38 5.02 14.59
CA GLY A 54 -3.06 5.98 15.47
C GLY A 54 -4.57 6.10 15.22
N GLN A 55 -5.10 7.32 15.33
CA GLN A 55 -6.54 7.64 15.36
C GLN A 55 -7.16 7.70 13.95
N VAL A 56 -7.11 6.59 13.24
CA VAL A 56 -7.84 6.35 11.98
C VAL A 56 -8.85 5.21 12.13
N ALA A 57 -9.79 5.07 11.21
CA ALA A 57 -10.78 4.01 11.30
C ALA A 57 -10.16 2.60 11.14
N LYS A 58 -9.16 2.46 10.25
CA LYS A 58 -8.48 1.19 9.95
C LYS A 58 -6.95 1.39 9.99
N PRO A 59 -6.31 1.33 11.16
CA PRO A 59 -4.84 1.37 11.23
C PRO A 59 -4.24 0.06 10.69
N GLY A 60 -3.10 0.14 10.02
CA GLY A 60 -2.44 -1.03 9.44
C GLY A 60 -1.34 -0.72 8.43
N LEU A 61 -0.83 -1.78 7.83
CA LEU A 61 0.05 -1.74 6.66
C LEU A 61 -0.80 -1.58 5.39
N TYR A 62 -0.41 -0.67 4.52
CA TYR A 62 -1.03 -0.41 3.23
C TYR A 62 -0.03 -0.69 2.11
N VAL A 63 -0.41 -1.57 1.19
CA VAL A 63 0.35 -1.90 -0.03
C VAL A 63 -0.40 -1.29 -1.21
N VAL A 64 0.10 -0.19 -1.74
CA VAL A 64 -0.61 0.66 -2.70
C VAL A 64 0.29 1.00 -3.89
N PRO A 65 -0.23 1.46 -5.04
CA PRO A 65 0.59 2.05 -6.10
C PRO A 65 1.53 3.14 -5.57
N ASP A 66 2.73 3.24 -6.13
CA ASP A 66 3.76 4.19 -5.74
C ASP A 66 3.39 5.67 -5.99
N ASP A 67 2.34 5.94 -6.76
CA ASP A 67 1.76 7.26 -7.00
C ASP A 67 0.53 7.57 -6.13
N THR A 68 0.26 6.74 -5.11
CA THR A 68 -0.86 6.97 -4.18
C THR A 68 -0.56 8.17 -3.27
N ASP A 69 -1.44 9.17 -3.30
CA ASP A 69 -1.32 10.37 -2.49
C ASP A 69 -1.82 10.20 -1.04
N PHE A 70 -1.45 11.15 -0.18
CA PHE A 70 -1.80 11.17 1.25
C PHE A 70 -3.32 11.10 1.49
N LEU A 71 -4.11 11.81 0.67
CA LEU A 71 -5.56 11.87 0.83
C LEU A 71 -6.21 10.53 0.51
N THR A 72 -5.73 9.88 -0.55
CA THR A 72 -6.17 8.54 -0.95
C THR A 72 -5.82 7.53 0.13
N LEU A 73 -4.60 7.58 0.68
CA LEU A 73 -4.21 6.73 1.82
C LEU A 73 -5.12 6.93 3.03
N LEU A 74 -5.37 8.18 3.41
CA LEU A 74 -6.24 8.49 4.54
C LEU A 74 -7.68 8.02 4.30
N ALA A 75 -8.19 8.13 3.06
CA ALA A 75 -9.49 7.59 2.67
C ALA A 75 -9.54 6.06 2.72
N LEU A 76 -8.48 5.37 2.26
CA LEU A 76 -8.35 3.91 2.36
C LEU A 76 -8.29 3.45 3.83
N ALA A 77 -7.73 4.27 4.71
CA ALA A 77 -7.78 4.09 6.17
C ALA A 77 -9.16 4.36 6.79
N GLY A 78 -10.15 4.75 5.98
CA GLY A 78 -11.50 5.10 6.42
C GLY A 78 -11.59 6.47 7.08
N GLY A 79 -10.60 7.33 6.87
CA GLY A 79 -10.53 8.68 7.42
C GLY A 79 -10.01 8.74 8.85
N PRO A 80 -9.72 9.96 9.33
CA PRO A 80 -9.39 10.19 10.73
C PRO A 80 -10.63 9.99 11.61
N ARG A 81 -10.41 9.53 12.85
CA ARG A 81 -11.47 9.46 13.87
C ARG A 81 -11.78 10.86 14.41
N GLU A 82 -12.92 11.00 15.08
CA GLU A 82 -13.38 12.28 15.68
C GLU A 82 -12.37 12.87 16.69
N ASP A 83 -11.61 12.01 17.37
CA ASP A 83 -10.60 12.38 18.36
C ASP A 83 -9.19 12.58 17.77
N ALA A 84 -9.04 12.50 16.44
CA ALA A 84 -7.74 12.66 15.78
C ALA A 84 -7.26 14.13 15.78
N LYS A 85 -5.96 14.32 16.08
CA LYS A 85 -5.33 15.66 16.04
C LYS A 85 -4.93 16.05 14.62
N LEU A 86 -5.88 16.56 13.84
CA LEU A 86 -5.68 16.90 12.42
C LEU A 86 -4.67 18.03 12.18
N SER A 87 -4.41 18.89 13.16
CA SER A 87 -3.44 19.98 13.02
C SER A 87 -1.98 19.52 13.12
N LYS A 88 -1.74 18.27 13.50
CA LYS A 88 -0.39 17.76 13.77
C LYS A 88 -0.29 16.26 13.45
N ILE A 89 -0.49 15.92 12.19
CA ILE A 89 -0.23 14.57 11.67
C ILE A 89 1.28 14.41 11.42
N ARG A 90 1.84 13.27 11.79
CA ARG A 90 3.29 13.00 11.73
C ARG A 90 3.57 11.97 10.67
N ILE A 91 4.35 12.32 9.66
CA ILE A 91 4.88 11.36 8.68
C ILE A 91 6.35 11.10 9.03
N VAL A 92 6.67 9.84 9.35
CA VAL A 92 8.04 9.38 9.54
C VAL A 92 8.51 8.75 8.23
N ARG A 93 9.58 9.31 7.67
CA ARG A 93 10.14 8.93 6.37
C ARG A 93 11.53 8.35 6.54
N PRO A 94 11.77 7.09 6.15
CA PRO A 94 13.11 6.53 6.08
C PRO A 94 14.00 7.31 5.10
N SER A 95 15.24 7.57 5.47
CA SER A 95 16.29 8.14 4.63
C SER A 95 17.64 7.50 4.94
N GLU A 96 18.64 7.73 4.09
CA GLU A 96 20.00 7.22 4.29
C GLU A 96 20.66 7.79 5.56
N GLU A 97 20.27 9.00 5.97
CA GLU A 97 20.76 9.70 7.15
C GLU A 97 19.96 9.37 8.42
N GLY A 98 18.95 8.50 8.33
CA GLY A 98 18.06 8.12 9.44
C GLY A 98 16.58 8.37 9.15
N GLU A 99 15.82 8.80 10.15
CA GLU A 99 14.40 9.10 9.99
C GLU A 99 14.15 10.60 9.85
N LYS A 100 13.47 11.00 8.78
CA LYS A 100 12.98 12.38 8.60
C LYS A 100 11.52 12.47 9.05
N VAL A 101 11.21 13.48 9.85
CA VAL A 101 9.82 13.77 10.25
C VAL A 101 9.25 14.91 9.41
N VAL A 102 8.09 14.67 8.80
CA VAL A 102 7.30 15.68 8.09
C VAL A 102 5.99 15.89 8.87
N TRP A 103 5.66 17.15 9.17
CA TRP A 103 4.42 17.50 9.84
C TRP A 103 3.38 17.96 8.83
N VAL A 104 2.15 17.47 8.97
CA VAL A 104 1.02 17.85 8.13
C VAL A 104 -0.05 18.52 8.99
N ASN A 105 -0.43 19.74 8.59
CA ASN A 105 -1.57 20.45 9.15
C ASN A 105 -2.81 20.19 8.29
N PHE A 106 -3.40 19.01 8.47
CA PHE A 106 -4.56 18.59 7.69
C PHE A 106 -5.81 19.43 8.01
N LYS A 107 -5.91 19.97 9.23
CA LYS A 107 -6.98 20.92 9.59
C LYS A 107 -6.96 22.14 8.67
N GLU A 108 -5.79 22.75 8.48
CA GLU A 108 -5.65 23.93 7.63
C GLU A 108 -5.90 23.59 6.16
N TYR A 109 -5.47 22.42 5.68
CA TYR A 109 -5.82 21.94 4.34
C TYR A 109 -7.33 21.82 4.14
N LEU A 110 -8.08 21.30 5.11
CA LEU A 110 -9.55 21.20 5.01
C LEU A 110 -10.23 22.57 4.96
N GLU A 111 -9.61 23.60 5.53
CA GLU A 111 -10.14 24.97 5.57
C GLU A 111 -9.75 25.78 4.32
N SER A 112 -8.52 25.64 3.84
CA SER A 112 -7.96 26.44 2.74
C SER A 112 -8.04 25.76 1.37
N GLY A 113 -8.05 24.42 1.35
CA GLY A 113 -7.87 23.62 0.13
C GLY A 113 -6.45 23.71 -0.47
N ASP A 114 -5.48 24.30 0.24
CA ASP A 114 -4.13 24.54 -0.30
C ASP A 114 -3.33 23.22 -0.45
N PRO A 115 -3.06 22.76 -1.68
CA PRO A 115 -2.34 21.51 -1.90
C PRO A 115 -0.89 21.55 -1.39
N ALA A 116 -0.29 22.74 -1.18
CA ALA A 116 1.07 22.85 -0.66
C ALA A 116 1.20 22.33 0.79
N LEU A 117 0.09 22.21 1.51
CA LEU A 117 0.04 21.65 2.86
C LEU A 117 0.09 20.12 2.88
N ILE A 118 -0.09 19.47 1.72
CA ILE A 118 -0.07 18.01 1.59
C ILE A 118 1.25 17.57 0.95
N PRO A 119 2.10 16.83 1.69
CA PRO A 119 3.35 16.34 1.12
C PRO A 119 3.10 15.19 0.15
N GLU A 120 4.00 15.05 -0.82
CA GLU A 120 4.09 13.84 -1.63
C GLU A 120 4.51 12.65 -0.76
N MET A 121 3.83 11.52 -0.94
CA MET A 121 4.10 10.27 -0.24
C MET A 121 5.29 9.55 -0.87
N LYS A 122 6.08 8.87 -0.04
CA LYS A 122 7.22 8.06 -0.48
C LYS A 122 7.14 6.64 0.05
N PRO A 123 7.75 5.67 -0.65
CA PRO A 123 7.83 4.31 -0.15
C PRO A 123 8.45 4.24 1.24
N GLY A 124 7.82 3.50 2.14
CA GLY A 124 8.25 3.35 3.53
C GLY A 124 7.77 4.44 4.49
N ASP A 125 7.06 5.48 4.01
CA ASP A 125 6.46 6.47 4.89
C ASP A 125 5.52 5.80 5.92
N THR A 126 5.51 6.34 7.13
CA THR A 126 4.61 5.94 8.23
C THR A 126 3.83 7.16 8.70
N ILE A 127 2.50 7.11 8.61
CA ILE A 127 1.53 8.14 9.00
C ILE A 127 0.99 7.86 10.41
#